data_AF-A0A9D1QAB0-F1
#
_entry.id   AF-A0A9D1QAB0-F1
#
_cell.length_a   1.000
_cell.length_b   1.000
_cell.length_c   1.000
_cell.angle_alpha   90.00
_cell.angle_beta   90.00
_cell.angle_gamma   90.00
#
_symmetry.space_group_name_H-M   'P 1'
#
loop_
_entity.id
_entity.type
_entity.pdbx_description
1 polymer ?
#
loop_
_entity_poly.entity_id
_entity_poly.type
_entity_poly.pdbx_seq_one_letter_code
_entity_poly.pdbx_strand_id
1 'polypeptide(L)'
;MIHLLYKEWRLAVHPVVYMFCLMGALTLVPAYPYGMVFFFGCLGLFFTCQFARENADLFYTMMLPIRKRDAVKSKCLLFVSVELIQLMATVPFAVLRRWALPDGNPVGIEANAAFFGFGLVIYTIYNFVYLIVLFRSGYQVGKAFLAAIVPVLAGIVCMEAAVHIPSLAWLDGMRFAEMVRQLPILCGGIVVFVIGNLLTYRTAALCFETTDL
;
A
#
# COMPACT_ATOMS: atom_id res chain seq x y z
N MET A 1 -2.27 14.57 -17.71
CA MET A 1 -2.45 13.60 -16.60
C MET A 1 -1.72 12.28 -16.84
N ILE A 2 -2.07 11.48 -17.88
CA ILE A 2 -1.38 10.21 -18.18
C ILE A 2 0.12 10.42 -18.36
N HIS A 3 0.53 11.52 -19.00
CA HIS A 3 1.94 11.89 -19.16
C HIS A 3 2.71 12.06 -17.84
N LEU A 4 2.07 12.57 -16.78
CA LEU A 4 2.72 12.74 -15.48
C LEU A 4 2.88 11.39 -14.77
N LEU A 5 1.85 10.55 -14.79
CA LEU A 5 1.95 9.19 -14.25
C LEU A 5 3.00 8.36 -15.01
N TYR A 6 3.06 8.50 -16.34
CA TYR A 6 4.10 7.88 -17.15
C TYR A 6 5.50 8.36 -16.75
N LYS A 7 5.67 9.66 -16.51
CA LYS A 7 6.91 10.23 -15.99
C LYS A 7 7.27 9.63 -14.63
N GLU A 8 6.30 9.48 -13.72
CA GLU A 8 6.56 8.86 -12.41
C GLU A 8 7.11 7.44 -12.57
N TRP A 9 6.44 6.60 -13.36
CA TRP A 9 6.86 5.22 -13.62
C TRP A 9 8.21 5.11 -14.35
N ARG A 10 8.48 6.02 -15.29
CA ARG A 10 9.69 5.95 -16.13
C ARG A 10 10.92 6.57 -15.47
N LEU A 11 10.75 7.64 -14.69
CA LEU A 11 11.85 8.47 -14.22
C LEU A 11 11.98 8.55 -12.70
N ALA A 12 10.88 8.39 -11.95
CA ALA A 12 10.89 8.56 -10.50
C ALA A 12 10.91 7.23 -9.74
N VAL A 13 10.27 6.17 -10.26
CA VAL A 13 10.20 4.87 -9.60
C VAL A 13 11.58 4.27 -9.39
N HIS A 14 11.89 3.94 -8.14
CA HIS A 14 13.13 3.25 -7.82
C HIS A 14 13.03 1.76 -8.23
N PRO A 15 14.07 1.15 -8.81
CA PRO A 15 14.03 -0.24 -9.29
C PRO A 15 13.63 -1.27 -8.22
N VAL A 16 13.89 -0.98 -6.93
CA VAL A 16 13.48 -1.84 -5.81
C VAL A 16 11.98 -2.09 -5.75
N VAL A 17 11.15 -1.19 -6.30
CA VAL A 17 9.69 -1.36 -6.32
C VAL A 17 9.29 -2.61 -7.08
N TYR A 18 9.95 -2.93 -8.19
CA TYR A 18 9.65 -4.15 -8.96
C TYR A 18 9.93 -5.41 -8.14
N MET A 19 11.03 -5.42 -7.40
CA MET A 19 11.35 -6.50 -6.46
C MET A 19 10.30 -6.60 -5.36
N PHE A 20 9.92 -5.48 -4.73
CA PHE A 20 8.91 -5.48 -3.66
C PHE A 20 7.49 -5.82 -4.12
N CYS A 21 7.12 -5.48 -5.35
CA CYS A 21 5.87 -5.95 -5.95
C CYS A 21 5.82 -7.48 -6.03
N LEU A 22 6.96 -8.14 -6.23
CA LEU A 22 7.06 -9.60 -6.26
C LEU A 22 7.15 -10.24 -4.86
N MET A 23 7.28 -9.45 -3.78
CA MET A 23 7.31 -10.00 -2.41
C MET A 23 5.98 -10.60 -1.96
N GLY A 24 4.93 -10.55 -2.79
CA GLY A 24 3.77 -11.44 -2.65
C GLY A 24 4.16 -12.92 -2.56
N ALA A 25 5.32 -13.31 -3.12
CA ALA A 25 5.89 -14.65 -2.98
C ALA A 25 6.17 -15.07 -1.54
N LEU A 26 6.31 -14.13 -0.59
CA LEU A 26 6.48 -14.43 0.84
C LEU A 26 5.28 -15.19 1.42
N THR A 27 4.11 -15.13 0.77
CA THR A 27 2.96 -15.96 1.13
C THR A 27 3.25 -17.47 1.01
N LEU A 28 4.22 -17.87 0.18
CA LEU A 28 4.61 -19.28 0.06
C LEU A 28 5.56 -19.73 1.18
N VAL A 29 6.14 -18.80 1.94
CA VAL A 29 7.04 -19.16 3.04
C VAL A 29 6.19 -19.69 4.20
N PRO A 30 6.46 -20.92 4.69
CA PRO A 30 5.75 -21.47 5.84
C PRO A 30 6.07 -20.66 7.10
N ALA A 31 5.07 -20.51 7.98
CA ALA A 31 5.20 -19.80 9.25
C ALA A 31 5.79 -18.38 9.12
N TYR A 32 5.32 -17.62 8.11
CA TYR A 32 5.73 -16.25 7.88
C TYR A 32 4.54 -15.29 8.06
N PRO A 33 4.71 -14.11 8.68
CA PRO A 33 3.65 -13.11 8.80
C PRO A 33 3.38 -12.43 7.45
N TYR A 34 2.23 -12.69 6.84
CA TYR A 34 1.91 -12.18 5.50
C TYR A 34 1.68 -10.67 5.45
N GLY A 35 1.35 -10.04 6.57
CA GLY A 35 1.30 -8.58 6.65
C GLY A 35 2.61 -7.89 6.28
N MET A 36 3.75 -8.59 6.34
CA MET A 36 5.04 -8.05 5.90
C MET A 36 5.09 -7.78 4.39
N VAL A 37 4.25 -8.43 3.58
CA VAL A 37 4.08 -8.10 2.17
C VAL A 37 3.70 -6.61 2.02
N PHE A 38 2.72 -6.16 2.80
CA PHE A 38 2.28 -4.76 2.78
C PHE A 38 3.37 -3.81 3.26
N PHE A 39 4.12 -4.20 4.30
CA PHE A 39 5.27 -3.44 4.78
C PHE A 39 6.33 -3.22 3.69
N PHE A 40 6.69 -4.25 2.93
CA PHE A 40 7.63 -4.10 1.81
C PHE A 40 7.08 -3.22 0.69
N GLY A 41 5.76 -3.24 0.46
CA GLY A 41 5.09 -2.30 -0.44
C GLY A 41 5.31 -0.85 -0.04
N CYS A 42 5.02 -0.55 1.22
CA CYS A 42 5.23 0.77 1.81
C CYS A 42 6.72 1.19 1.74
N LEU A 43 7.65 0.27 1.97
CA LEU A 43 9.09 0.54 1.81
C LEU A 43 9.47 0.88 0.36
N GLY A 44 8.87 0.22 -0.63
CA GLY A 44 9.12 0.51 -2.05
C GLY A 44 8.73 1.93 -2.43
N LEU A 45 7.57 2.38 -1.93
CA LEU A 45 7.09 3.75 -2.11
C LEU A 45 7.97 4.76 -1.37
N PHE A 46 8.42 4.43 -0.15
CA PHE A 46 9.38 5.24 0.57
C PHE A 46 10.69 5.42 -0.21
N PHE A 47 11.32 4.34 -0.71
CA PHE A 47 12.55 4.44 -1.48
C PHE A 47 12.35 5.22 -2.79
N THR A 48 11.19 5.10 -3.41
CA THR A 48 10.83 5.90 -4.60
C THR A 48 10.77 7.39 -4.27
N CYS A 49 10.10 7.77 -3.18
CA CYS A 49 10.06 9.16 -2.75
C CYS A 49 11.42 9.67 -2.27
N GLN A 50 12.24 8.82 -1.65
CA GLN A 50 13.59 9.15 -1.23
C GLN A 50 14.49 9.44 -2.44
N PHE A 51 14.45 8.58 -3.46
CA PHE A 51 15.16 8.77 -4.71
C PHE A 51 14.69 10.04 -5.44
N ALA A 52 13.37 10.27 -5.49
CA ALA A 52 12.80 11.48 -6.07
C ALA A 52 13.27 12.76 -5.33
N ARG A 53 13.40 12.70 -4.00
CA ARG A 53 13.93 13.81 -3.18
C ARG A 53 15.40 14.07 -3.50
N GLU A 54 16.21 13.03 -3.61
CA GLU A 54 17.65 13.13 -3.90
C GLU A 54 17.91 13.72 -5.29
N ASN A 55 17.02 13.45 -6.25
CA ASN A 55 17.07 14.01 -7.60
C ASN A 55 16.30 15.33 -7.77
N ALA A 56 15.81 15.93 -6.68
CA ALA A 56 15.00 17.15 -6.69
C ALA A 56 13.80 17.09 -7.67
N ASP A 57 13.22 15.91 -7.85
CA ASP A 57 12.17 15.63 -8.83
C ASP A 57 10.96 16.57 -8.71
N LEU A 58 10.53 16.85 -7.47
CA LEU A 58 9.40 17.73 -7.20
C LEU A 58 9.70 19.18 -7.64
N PHE A 59 10.91 19.66 -7.37
CA PHE A 59 11.34 21.01 -7.75
C PHE A 59 11.34 21.20 -9.27
N TYR A 60 11.94 20.26 -10.01
CA TYR A 60 11.93 20.30 -11.48
C TYR A 60 10.52 20.18 -12.06
N THR A 61 9.68 19.33 -11.46
CA THR A 61 8.29 19.16 -11.89
C THR A 61 7.50 20.47 -11.72
N MET A 62 7.82 21.27 -10.71
CA MET A 62 7.16 22.54 -10.43
C MET A 62 7.62 23.71 -11.30
N MET A 63 8.74 23.58 -12.02
CA MET A 63 9.16 24.55 -13.04
C MET A 63 8.39 24.41 -14.35
N LEU A 64 7.76 23.25 -14.58
CA LEU A 64 6.92 23.04 -15.75
C LEU A 64 5.64 23.86 -15.63
N PRO A 65 5.02 24.27 -16.75
CA PRO A 65 3.75 25.01 -16.75
C PRO A 65 2.56 24.08 -16.42
N ILE A 66 2.59 23.47 -15.23
CA ILE A 66 1.58 22.55 -14.71
C ILE A 66 1.04 23.04 -13.36
N ARG A 67 -0.13 22.55 -12.98
CA ARG A 67 -0.74 22.91 -11.69
C ARG A 67 -0.09 22.09 -10.57
N LYS A 68 0.15 22.72 -9.41
CA LYS A 68 0.60 22.03 -8.16
C LYS A 68 -0.22 20.77 -7.86
N ARG A 69 -1.55 20.86 -8.00
CA ARG A 69 -2.48 19.74 -7.79
C ARG A 69 -2.22 18.53 -8.70
N ASP A 70 -1.72 18.75 -9.91
CA ASP A 70 -1.46 17.66 -10.87
C ASP A 70 -0.21 16.87 -10.48
N ALA A 71 0.80 17.52 -9.88
CA ALA A 71 1.97 16.85 -9.31
C ALA A 71 1.61 16.01 -8.07
N VAL A 72 0.71 16.51 -7.21
CA VAL A 72 0.18 15.70 -6.09
C VAL A 72 -0.59 14.50 -6.62
N LYS A 73 -1.44 14.71 -7.62
CA LYS A 73 -2.25 13.65 -8.23
C LYS A 73 -1.38 12.57 -8.87
N SER A 74 -0.26 12.92 -9.51
CA SER A 74 0.64 11.93 -10.12
C SER A 74 1.27 11.03 -9.05
N LYS A 75 1.74 11.58 -7.92
CA LYS A 75 2.27 10.78 -6.81
C LYS A 75 1.20 9.90 -6.15
N CYS A 76 -0.02 10.42 -5.96
CA CYS A 76 -1.13 9.61 -5.45
C CYS A 76 -1.46 8.43 -6.37
N LEU A 77 -1.53 8.69 -7.68
CA LEU A 77 -1.78 7.63 -8.68
C LEU A 77 -0.63 6.63 -8.75
N LEU A 78 0.62 7.08 -8.58
CA LEU A 78 1.77 6.19 -8.50
C LEU A 78 1.62 5.22 -7.32
N PHE A 79 1.33 5.74 -6.13
CA PHE A 79 1.15 4.93 -4.91
C PHE A 79 0.08 3.86 -5.13
N VAL A 80 -1.12 4.29 -5.55
CA VAL A 80 -2.24 3.38 -5.86
C VAL A 80 -1.85 2.34 -6.91
N SER A 81 -1.14 2.73 -7.97
CA SER A 81 -0.76 1.79 -9.03
C SER A 81 0.24 0.72 -8.56
N VAL A 82 1.24 1.11 -7.76
CA VAL A 82 2.23 0.18 -7.20
C VAL A 82 1.56 -0.80 -6.24
N GLU A 83 0.69 -0.32 -5.36
CA GLU A 83 -0.02 -1.14 -4.38
C GLU A 83 -0.94 -2.15 -5.07
N LEU A 84 -1.71 -1.71 -6.08
CA LEU A 84 -2.55 -2.62 -6.85
C LEU A 84 -1.71 -3.65 -7.62
N ILE A 85 -0.58 -3.26 -8.21
CA ILE A 85 0.33 -4.21 -8.87
C ILE A 85 0.85 -5.24 -7.88
N GLN A 86 1.24 -4.84 -6.68
CA GLN A 86 1.71 -5.76 -5.65
C GLN A 86 0.60 -6.71 -5.18
N LEU A 87 -0.61 -6.21 -4.94
CA LEU A 87 -1.75 -7.06 -4.59
C LEU A 87 -2.06 -8.07 -5.71
N MET A 88 -2.11 -7.61 -6.96
CA MET A 88 -2.34 -8.47 -8.12
C MET A 88 -1.23 -9.50 -8.31
N ALA A 89 0.03 -9.12 -8.10
CA ALA A 89 1.17 -10.03 -8.12
C ALA A 89 1.13 -11.06 -6.98
N THR A 90 0.47 -10.74 -5.87
CA THR A 90 0.31 -11.67 -4.73
C THR A 90 -0.75 -12.74 -5.00
N VAL A 91 -1.78 -12.45 -5.81
CA VAL A 91 -2.87 -13.39 -6.14
C VAL A 91 -2.38 -14.76 -6.65
N PRO A 92 -1.49 -14.87 -7.66
CA PRO A 92 -1.02 -16.17 -8.13
C PRO A 92 -0.30 -16.97 -7.04
N PHE A 93 0.49 -16.32 -6.20
CA PHE A 93 1.18 -16.98 -5.08
C PHE A 93 0.20 -17.45 -4.00
N ALA A 94 -0.82 -16.64 -3.70
CA ALA A 94 -1.89 -17.01 -2.78
C ALA A 94 -2.73 -18.21 -3.29
N VAL A 95 -2.93 -18.33 -4.61
CA VAL A 95 -3.58 -19.51 -5.21
C VAL A 95 -2.64 -20.72 -5.15
N LEU A 96 -1.38 -20.57 -5.53
CA LEU A 96 -0.39 -21.66 -5.53
C LEU A 96 -0.18 -22.24 -4.13
N ARG A 97 -0.17 -21.38 -3.10
CA ARG A 97 -0.03 -21.78 -1.70
C ARG A 97 -1.04 -22.83 -1.27
N ARG A 98 -2.30 -22.71 -1.71
CA ARG A 98 -3.38 -23.66 -1.33
C ARG A 98 -3.07 -25.09 -1.71
N TRP A 99 -2.29 -25.27 -2.77
CA TRP A 99 -1.87 -26.58 -3.26
C TRP A 99 -0.55 -27.02 -2.62
N ALA A 100 0.37 -26.08 -2.38
CA ALA A 100 1.70 -26.37 -1.88
C ALA A 100 1.77 -26.59 -0.35
N LEU A 101 0.94 -25.89 0.44
CA LEU A 101 0.97 -25.86 1.90
C LEU A 101 -0.45 -25.98 2.48
N PRO A 102 -0.96 -27.22 2.65
CA PRO A 102 -2.32 -27.46 3.12
C PRO A 102 -2.52 -27.24 4.63
N ASP A 103 -1.43 -27.23 5.41
CA ASP A 103 -1.48 -27.16 6.88
C ASP A 103 -1.75 -25.75 7.44
N GLY A 104 -2.01 -24.77 6.56
CA GLY A 104 -2.28 -23.38 6.95
C GLY A 104 -1.06 -22.63 7.49
N ASN A 105 -1.25 -21.39 7.92
CA ASN A 105 -0.20 -20.53 8.46
C ASN A 105 -0.38 -20.41 9.97
N PRO A 106 0.55 -20.94 10.79
CA PRO A 106 0.43 -20.85 12.24
C PRO A 106 0.67 -19.43 12.78
N VAL A 107 1.25 -18.53 11.97
CA VAL A 107 1.64 -17.18 12.44
C VAL A 107 0.46 -16.21 12.43
N GLY A 108 -0.43 -16.31 11.45
CA GLY A 108 -1.55 -15.40 11.33
C GLY A 108 -2.36 -15.68 10.08
N ILE A 109 -2.98 -14.65 9.52
CA ILE A 109 -4.06 -14.83 8.54
C ILE A 109 -3.57 -15.45 7.24
N GLU A 110 -4.35 -16.38 6.71
CA GLU A 110 -4.17 -16.93 5.38
C GLU A 110 -4.35 -15.88 4.27
N ALA A 111 -3.74 -16.11 3.12
CA ALA A 111 -3.81 -15.21 1.96
C ALA A 111 -5.17 -15.32 1.23
N ASN A 112 -6.24 -14.96 1.95
CA ASN A 112 -7.65 -15.07 1.54
C ASN A 112 -8.29 -13.69 1.26
N ALA A 113 -9.60 -13.66 1.03
CA ALA A 113 -10.31 -12.42 0.70
C ALA A 113 -10.22 -11.36 1.81
N ALA A 114 -10.22 -11.78 3.09
CA ALA A 114 -10.07 -10.86 4.21
C ALA A 114 -8.66 -10.26 4.25
N PHE A 115 -7.61 -11.05 4.00
CA PHE A 115 -6.22 -10.56 3.90
C PHE A 115 -6.08 -9.42 2.86
N PHE A 116 -6.62 -9.59 1.66
CA PHE A 116 -6.61 -8.54 0.64
C PHE A 116 -7.43 -7.31 1.06
N GLY A 117 -8.58 -7.50 1.73
CA GLY A 117 -9.39 -6.41 2.26
C GLY A 117 -8.65 -5.59 3.32
N PHE A 118 -7.99 -6.24 4.27
CA PHE A 118 -7.17 -5.58 5.28
C PHE A 118 -5.95 -4.89 4.65
N GLY A 119 -5.29 -5.52 3.67
CA GLY A 119 -4.18 -4.92 2.92
C GLY A 119 -4.56 -3.59 2.27
N LEU A 120 -5.73 -3.52 1.63
CA LEU A 120 -6.26 -2.29 1.06
C LEU A 120 -6.46 -1.20 2.13
N VAL A 121 -6.99 -1.55 3.30
CA VAL A 121 -7.13 -0.59 4.41
C VAL A 121 -5.77 -0.10 4.90
N ILE A 122 -4.80 -1.00 5.07
CA ILE A 122 -3.44 -0.67 5.52
C ILE A 122 -2.75 0.29 4.54
N TYR A 123 -2.82 0.01 3.23
CA TYR A 123 -2.31 0.91 2.20
C TYR A 123 -3.01 2.27 2.20
N THR A 124 -4.33 2.29 2.43
CA THR A 124 -5.07 3.56 2.55
C THR A 124 -4.53 4.43 3.69
N ILE A 125 -4.30 3.81 4.86
CA ILE A 125 -3.75 4.49 6.03
C ILE A 125 -2.35 5.02 5.72
N TYR A 126 -1.51 4.19 5.11
CA TYR A 126 -0.17 4.59 4.67
C TYR A 126 -0.22 5.81 3.75
N ASN A 127 -0.98 5.72 2.65
CA ASN A 127 -1.10 6.77 1.65
C ASN A 127 -1.58 8.08 2.26
N PHE A 128 -2.61 8.02 3.10
CA PHE A 128 -3.18 9.19 3.74
C PHE A 128 -2.15 9.91 4.61
N VAL A 129 -1.52 9.21 5.55
CA VAL A 129 -0.56 9.82 6.48
C VAL A 129 0.70 10.26 5.73
N TYR A 130 1.26 9.38 4.89
CA TYR A 130 2.51 9.61 4.20
C TYR A 130 2.43 10.81 3.25
N LEU A 131 1.43 10.82 2.35
CA LEU A 131 1.34 11.86 1.33
C LEU A 131 0.98 13.23 1.93
N ILE A 132 0.16 13.28 2.98
CA ILE A 132 -0.13 14.55 3.67
C ILE A 132 1.14 15.12 4.30
N VAL A 133 1.91 14.31 5.06
CA VAL A 133 3.14 14.78 5.70
C VAL A 133 4.20 15.16 4.66
N LEU A 134 4.31 14.38 3.58
CA LEU A 134 5.22 14.68 2.47
C LEU A 134 4.87 16.03 1.83
N PHE A 135 3.62 16.23 1.40
CA PHE A 135 3.22 17.42 0.67
C PHE A 135 3.06 18.67 1.53
N ARG A 136 2.91 18.52 2.85
CA ARG A 136 2.97 19.66 3.77
C ARG A 136 4.36 20.28 3.87
N SER A 137 5.40 19.48 3.67
CA SER A 137 6.81 19.92 3.77
C SER A 137 7.53 19.98 2.42
N GLY A 138 7.02 19.32 1.38
CA GLY A 138 7.63 19.19 0.07
C GLY A 138 8.88 18.31 0.01
N TYR A 139 9.51 17.97 1.15
CA TYR A 139 10.84 17.37 1.17
C TYR A 139 11.08 16.32 2.27
N GLN A 140 10.30 16.31 3.36
CA GLN A 140 10.61 15.50 4.55
C GLN A 140 10.13 14.03 4.44
N VAL A 141 10.66 13.31 3.45
CA VAL A 141 10.35 11.91 3.13
C VAL A 141 10.52 10.98 4.34
N GLY A 142 11.62 11.11 5.10
CA GLY A 142 11.89 10.28 6.27
C GLY A 142 10.87 10.48 7.41
N LYS A 143 10.45 11.71 7.67
CA LYS A 143 9.41 12.00 8.67
C LYS A 143 8.04 11.49 8.22
N ALA A 144 7.71 11.63 6.94
CA ALA A 144 6.50 11.06 6.37
C ALA A 144 6.46 9.53 6.56
N PHE A 145 7.58 8.85 6.31
CA PHE A 145 7.68 7.41 6.52
C PHE A 145 7.49 7.02 7.99
N LEU A 146 8.22 7.65 8.91
CA LEU A 146 8.12 7.35 10.34
C LEU A 146 6.69 7.59 10.88
N ALA A 147 6.02 8.65 10.43
CA ALA A 147 4.64 8.92 10.82
C ALA A 147 3.66 7.87 10.26
N ALA A 148 3.85 7.44 9.01
CA ALA A 148 2.94 6.52 8.34
C ALA A 148 3.18 5.06 8.73
N ILE A 149 4.40 4.66 9.07
CA ILE A 149 4.74 3.25 9.33
C ILE A 149 4.20 2.76 10.68
N VAL A 150 4.09 3.64 11.68
CA VAL A 150 3.55 3.30 13.01
C VAL A 150 2.11 2.77 12.91
N PRO A 151 1.14 3.49 12.31
CA PRO A 151 -0.22 2.96 12.17
C PRO A 151 -0.31 1.78 11.19
N VAL A 152 0.58 1.68 10.20
CA VAL A 152 0.67 0.50 9.32
C VAL A 152 1.07 -0.75 10.08
N LEU A 153 2.13 -0.69 10.90
CA LEU A 153 2.57 -1.80 11.72
C LEU A 153 1.51 -2.19 12.75
N ALA A 154 0.85 -1.21 13.37
CA ALA A 154 -0.28 -1.48 14.25
C ALA A 154 -1.41 -2.22 13.50
N GLY A 155 -1.76 -1.77 12.29
CA GLY A 155 -2.75 -2.45 11.44
C GLY A 155 -2.36 -3.88 11.08
N ILE A 156 -1.10 -4.12 10.73
CA ILE A 156 -0.56 -5.46 10.46
C ILE A 156 -0.67 -6.34 11.71
N VAL A 157 -0.20 -5.87 12.86
CA VAL A 157 -0.26 -6.64 14.12
C VAL A 157 -1.70 -6.95 14.49
N CYS A 158 -2.62 -5.98 14.37
CA CYS A 158 -4.05 -6.20 14.64
C CYS A 158 -4.66 -7.25 13.70
N MET A 159 -4.32 -7.20 12.40
CA MET A 159 -4.81 -8.16 11.42
C MET A 159 -4.30 -9.58 11.73
N GLU A 160 -3.00 -9.74 11.97
CA GLU A 160 -2.39 -11.04 12.27
C GLU A 160 -2.88 -11.61 13.61
N ALA A 161 -3.06 -10.75 14.62
CA ALA A 161 -3.56 -11.14 15.93
C ALA A 161 -5.05 -11.50 15.92
N ALA A 162 -5.86 -10.90 15.03
CA ALA A 162 -7.30 -11.09 15.00
C ALA A 162 -7.70 -12.56 14.80
N VAL A 163 -6.91 -13.31 14.04
CA VAL A 163 -7.16 -14.74 13.74
C VAL A 163 -7.01 -15.63 14.97
N HIS A 164 -6.14 -15.24 15.92
CA HIS A 164 -5.91 -15.99 17.15
C HIS A 164 -7.04 -15.85 18.18
N ILE A 165 -7.99 -14.95 17.94
CA ILE A 165 -9.16 -14.76 18.79
C ILE A 165 -10.24 -15.77 18.38
N PRO A 166 -10.72 -16.66 19.28
CA PRO A 166 -11.65 -17.74 18.92
C PRO A 166 -12.94 -17.30 18.21
N SER A 167 -13.44 -16.09 18.52
CA SER A 167 -14.64 -15.52 17.87
C SER A 167 -14.40 -15.04 16.44
N LEU A 168 -13.14 -14.82 16.06
CA LEU A 168 -12.70 -14.30 14.76
C LEU A 168 -11.90 -15.33 13.94
N ALA A 169 -11.75 -16.56 14.43
CA ALA A 169 -11.02 -17.63 13.73
C ALA A 169 -11.54 -17.91 12.30
N TRP A 170 -12.80 -17.56 11.99
CA TRP A 170 -13.36 -17.65 10.64
C TRP A 170 -12.68 -16.72 9.62
N LEU A 171 -11.94 -15.70 10.07
CA LEU A 171 -11.12 -14.81 9.22
C LEU A 171 -9.99 -15.56 8.52
N ASP A 172 -9.55 -16.69 9.07
CA ASP A 172 -8.50 -17.55 8.51
C ASP A 172 -9.05 -18.64 7.59
N GLY A 173 -10.37 -18.77 7.56
CA GLY A 173 -11.07 -19.82 6.83
C GLY A 173 -10.75 -19.84 5.34
N MET A 174 -10.29 -20.99 4.84
CA MET A 174 -10.03 -21.24 3.41
C MET A 174 -11.14 -22.05 2.74
N ARG A 175 -12.20 -22.40 3.49
CA ARG A 175 -13.37 -23.10 2.95
C ARG A 175 -14.23 -22.14 2.15
N PHE A 176 -14.88 -22.62 1.10
CA PHE A 176 -15.72 -21.79 0.23
C PHE A 176 -16.77 -20.96 1.00
N ALA A 177 -17.46 -21.57 1.97
CA ALA A 177 -18.46 -20.87 2.79
C ALA A 177 -17.86 -19.72 3.64
N GLU A 178 -16.63 -19.88 4.11
CA GLU A 178 -15.93 -18.87 4.91
C GLU A 178 -15.35 -17.76 4.01
N MET A 179 -14.82 -18.11 2.83
CA MET A 179 -14.44 -17.13 1.81
C MET A 179 -15.61 -16.23 1.41
N VAL A 180 -16.81 -16.79 1.22
CA VAL A 180 -18.02 -15.98 0.94
C VAL A 180 -18.33 -15.03 2.09
N ARG A 181 -18.17 -15.48 3.35
CA ARG A 181 -18.36 -14.65 4.54
C ARG A 181 -17.29 -13.55 4.67
N GLN A 182 -16.11 -13.71 4.07
CA GLN A 182 -15.03 -12.73 4.05
C GLN A 182 -15.18 -11.68 2.93
N LEU A 183 -15.98 -11.93 1.89
CA LEU A 183 -16.19 -10.99 0.78
C LEU A 183 -16.63 -9.58 1.22
N PRO A 184 -17.50 -9.40 2.24
CA PRO A 184 -17.82 -8.07 2.76
C PRO A 184 -16.60 -7.29 3.27
N ILE A 185 -15.59 -7.98 3.82
CA ILE A 185 -14.33 -7.34 4.28
C ILE A 185 -13.54 -6.86 3.07
N LEU A 186 -13.45 -7.66 2.01
CA LEU A 186 -12.80 -7.26 0.77
C LEU A 186 -13.51 -6.06 0.13
N CYS A 187 -14.84 -6.13 -0.01
CA CYS A 187 -15.64 -5.03 -0.55
C CYS A 187 -15.50 -3.76 0.30
N GLY A 188 -15.55 -3.88 1.62
CA GLY A 188 -15.33 -2.77 2.55
C GLY A 188 -13.93 -2.17 2.38
N GLY A 189 -12.90 -3.01 2.27
CA GLY A 189 -11.52 -2.59 2.01
C GLY A 189 -11.37 -1.84 0.68
N ILE A 190 -12.02 -2.29 -0.40
CA ILE A 190 -12.06 -1.59 -1.68
C ILE A 190 -12.71 -0.22 -1.55
N VAL A 191 -13.85 -0.13 -0.86
CA VAL A 191 -14.55 1.14 -0.64
C VAL A 191 -13.68 2.11 0.15
N VAL A 192 -13.07 1.63 1.25
CA VAL A 192 -12.13 2.42 2.06
C VAL A 192 -10.93 2.88 1.23
N PHE A 193 -10.39 2.01 0.37
CA PHE A 193 -9.26 2.34 -0.49
C PHE A 193 -9.59 3.39 -1.54
N VAL A 194 -10.73 3.28 -2.21
CA VAL A 194 -11.15 4.26 -3.21
C VAL A 194 -11.45 5.60 -2.54
N ILE A 195 -12.30 5.62 -1.50
CA ILE A 195 -12.69 6.86 -0.82
C ILE A 195 -11.49 7.49 -0.12
N GLY A 196 -10.71 6.68 0.60
CA GLY A 196 -9.54 7.12 1.33
C GLY A 196 -8.49 7.75 0.42
N ASN A 197 -8.14 7.13 -0.72
CA ASN A 197 -7.20 7.73 -1.66
C ASN A 197 -7.74 9.02 -2.32
N LEU A 198 -9.06 9.12 -2.56
CA LEU A 198 -9.67 10.37 -3.02
C LEU A 198 -9.56 11.49 -1.96
N LEU A 199 -9.76 11.16 -0.69
CA LEU A 199 -9.57 12.09 0.43
C LEU A 199 -8.09 12.46 0.60
N THR A 200 -7.18 11.48 0.52
CA THR A 200 -5.73 11.71 0.51
C THR A 200 -5.34 12.72 -0.54
N TYR A 201 -5.80 12.52 -1.79
CA TYR A 201 -5.53 13.47 -2.87
C TYR A 201 -6.04 14.88 -2.56
N ARG A 202 -7.30 15.01 -2.13
CA ARG A 202 -7.90 16.32 -1.82
C ARG A 202 -7.11 17.04 -0.72
N THR A 203 -6.82 16.34 0.38
CA THR A 203 -6.12 16.93 1.53
C THR A 203 -4.67 17.26 1.19
N ALA A 204 -3.94 16.34 0.56
CA ALA A 204 -2.57 16.57 0.15
C ALA A 204 -2.45 17.72 -0.87
N ALA A 205 -3.40 17.85 -1.80
CA ALA A 205 -3.43 18.94 -2.76
C ALA A 205 -3.63 20.30 -2.09
N LEU A 206 -4.54 20.37 -1.10
CA LEU A 206 -4.74 21.59 -0.31
C LEU A 206 -3.50 21.96 0.50
N CYS A 207 -2.85 20.99 1.14
CA CYS A 207 -1.60 21.23 1.87
C CYS A 207 -0.51 21.78 0.95
N PHE A 208 -0.34 21.19 -0.24
CA PHE A 208 0.73 21.57 -1.16
C PHE A 208 0.52 22.95 -1.79
N GLU A 209 -0.73 23.39 -1.97
CA GLU A 209 -1.01 24.74 -2.49
C GLU A 209 -0.51 25.84 -1.55
N THR A 210 -0.60 25.61 -0.24
CA THR A 210 -0.11 26.55 0.78
C THR A 210 1.39 26.48 1.01
N THR A 211 2.07 25.50 0.43
CA THR A 211 3.52 25.33 0.58
C THR A 211 4.25 26.09 -0.51
N ASP A 212 5.13 26.99 -0.10
CA ASP A 212 6.14 27.60 -0.98
C ASP A 212 7.35 26.67 -1.07
N LEU A 213 7.81 26.41 -2.30
CA LEU A 213 8.96 25.55 -2.62
C LEU A 213 10.21 26.38 -2.88
#